data_AF-A0A452RH17-F1
#
_entry.id   AF-A0A452RH17-F1
#
_cell.length_a   1.000
_cell.length_b   1.000
_cell.length_c   1.000
_cell.angle_alpha   90.00
_cell.angle_beta   90.00
_cell.angle_gamma   90.00
#
_symmetry.space_group_name_H-M   'P 1'
#
loop_
_entity.id
_entity.type
_entity.pdbx_description
1 polymer ?
#
loop_
_entity_poly.entity_id
_entity_poly.type
_entity_poly.pdbx_seq_one_letter_code
_entity_poly.pdbx_strand_id
1 'polypeptide(L)'
;MLCSGGEADQSNRSCGAPPGGARPTGPPRSPRRGGGGGVRGGARAPSLRGHWLRPTPPGSSCGGQPRPLPLSLGLFPAAAAAANCAAMAKIKARDLRGKKKEELLKQLEDLKVELSQLRVAKVTGGAASKLSKIRVVRKSIARVLTVINQTQKENLRKFYKGKKYKPLDLRPKKTRAMRRRLNKHEENLKTKKQQRKERLYPLRKYAVKA
;
A
#
# COMPACT_ATOMS: atom_id res chain seq x y z
N MET A 1 -60.48 22.24 -44.23
CA MET A 1 -59.40 23.07 -44.79
C MET A 1 -58.86 23.93 -43.68
N LEU A 2 -57.66 23.61 -43.20
CA LEU A 2 -56.69 24.39 -42.40
C LEU A 2 -55.79 23.35 -41.71
N CYS A 3 -54.66 23.05 -42.35
CA CYS A 3 -53.63 22.17 -41.82
C CYS A 3 -52.71 22.99 -40.91
N SER A 4 -52.68 22.67 -39.62
CA SER A 4 -51.67 23.13 -38.66
C SER A 4 -50.54 22.09 -38.58
N GLY A 5 -49.31 22.58 -38.41
CA GLY A 5 -48.05 21.83 -38.41
C GLY A 5 -47.98 20.65 -37.44
N GLY A 6 -47.00 19.76 -37.51
CA GLY A 6 -45.64 19.91 -38.01
C GLY A 6 -44.69 19.87 -36.81
N GLU A 7 -44.15 18.69 -36.47
CA GLU A 7 -42.83 18.57 -35.84
C GLU A 7 -42.29 17.16 -36.13
N ALA A 8 -41.24 17.10 -36.94
CA ALA A 8 -40.61 15.89 -37.45
C ALA A 8 -39.35 15.53 -36.65
N ASP A 9 -39.13 14.21 -36.58
CA ASP A 9 -37.97 13.48 -36.09
C ASP A 9 -36.62 14.18 -36.18
N GLN A 10 -35.87 14.14 -35.07
CA GLN A 10 -34.42 14.27 -35.07
C GLN A 10 -33.77 13.07 -34.38
N SER A 11 -33.79 11.93 -35.07
CA SER A 11 -32.78 10.91 -34.90
C SER A 11 -31.54 11.27 -35.74
N ASN A 12 -30.38 11.25 -35.09
CA ASN A 12 -29.08 10.91 -35.67
C ASN A 12 -28.35 11.97 -36.53
N ARG A 13 -27.47 12.77 -35.90
CA ARG A 13 -26.28 13.37 -36.55
C ARG A 13 -25.03 13.16 -35.70
N SER A 14 -24.30 12.12 -36.08
CA SER A 14 -22.84 12.00 -36.16
C SER A 14 -21.96 13.14 -35.63
N CYS A 15 -21.08 12.77 -34.69
CA CYS A 15 -19.63 12.98 -34.67
C CYS A 15 -19.06 14.25 -35.34
N GLY A 16 -18.71 15.26 -34.55
CA GLY A 16 -17.79 16.34 -34.92
C GLY A 16 -16.82 16.64 -33.78
N ALA A 17 -15.54 16.30 -33.96
CA ALA A 17 -14.46 16.67 -33.04
C ALA A 17 -14.14 18.17 -33.16
N PRO A 18 -13.83 18.90 -32.08
CA PRO A 18 -13.40 20.29 -32.18
C PRO A 18 -11.97 20.40 -32.75
N PRO A 19 -11.68 21.39 -33.61
CA PRO A 19 -10.37 21.59 -34.21
C PRO A 19 -9.32 22.04 -33.18
N GLY A 20 -8.10 21.52 -33.36
CA GLY A 20 -6.97 21.71 -32.46
C GLY A 20 -6.47 23.16 -32.39
N GLY A 21 -6.41 23.69 -31.16
CA GLY A 21 -5.66 24.90 -30.85
C GLY A 21 -4.15 24.62 -30.85
N ALA A 22 -3.41 25.34 -31.69
CA ALA A 22 -1.96 25.32 -31.76
C ALA A 22 -1.33 25.76 -30.43
N ARG A 23 -0.43 24.94 -29.89
CA ARG A 23 0.45 25.32 -28.77
C ARG A 23 1.63 26.14 -29.33
N PRO A 24 2.02 27.27 -28.73
CA PRO A 24 3.18 28.01 -29.19
C PRO A 24 4.47 27.19 -28.95
N THR A 25 5.17 26.88 -30.04
CA THR A 25 6.49 26.26 -30.05
C THR A 25 7.54 27.30 -29.69
N GLY A 26 8.14 27.20 -28.50
CA GLY A 26 9.34 27.96 -28.16
C GLY A 26 10.57 27.48 -28.94
N PRO A 27 11.62 28.31 -29.09
CA PRO A 27 12.79 27.97 -29.89
C PRO A 27 13.61 26.81 -29.27
N PRO A 28 14.26 25.96 -30.10
CA PRO A 28 15.04 24.83 -29.62
C PRO A 28 16.33 25.30 -28.91
N ARG A 29 16.59 24.74 -27.72
CA ARG A 29 17.87 24.92 -27.01
C ARG A 29 18.98 24.24 -27.82
N SER A 30 20.04 24.99 -28.09
CA SER A 30 21.23 24.59 -28.85
C SER A 30 21.93 23.35 -28.24
N PRO A 31 22.42 22.41 -29.05
CA PRO A 31 23.23 21.30 -28.56
C PRO A 31 24.65 21.79 -28.20
N ARG A 32 25.07 21.57 -26.95
CA ARG A 32 26.47 21.73 -26.52
C ARG A 32 27.33 20.71 -27.29
N ARG A 33 28.25 21.25 -28.09
CA ARG A 33 29.23 20.53 -28.89
C ARG A 33 30.41 20.09 -28.01
N GLY A 34 30.70 18.78 -28.04
CA GLY A 34 32.04 18.21 -28.25
C GLY A 34 33.15 18.39 -27.22
N GLY A 35 33.69 17.24 -26.80
CA GLY A 35 35.06 17.04 -26.30
C GLY A 35 35.06 15.86 -25.33
N GLY A 36 35.80 14.77 -25.48
CA GLY A 36 36.91 14.35 -26.35
C GLY A 36 37.40 13.02 -25.75
N GLY A 37 38.02 12.16 -26.57
CA GLY A 37 38.17 10.73 -26.29
C GLY A 37 39.13 10.33 -25.15
N GLY A 38 39.13 9.02 -24.86
CA GLY A 38 40.02 8.42 -23.88
C GLY A 38 39.84 6.90 -23.78
N VAL A 39 40.39 6.17 -24.75
CA VAL A 39 40.54 4.71 -24.76
C VAL A 39 41.59 4.29 -23.73
N ARG A 40 41.29 3.26 -22.92
CA ARG A 40 42.19 2.38 -22.14
C ARG A 40 41.24 1.42 -21.38
N GLY A 41 41.14 0.11 -21.58
CA GLY A 41 42.17 -0.90 -21.81
C GLY A 41 42.26 -1.79 -20.57
N GLY A 42 41.94 -3.08 -20.69
CA GLY A 42 42.53 -4.14 -19.84
C GLY A 42 41.81 -4.60 -18.57
N ALA A 43 41.21 -5.79 -18.67
CA ALA A 43 41.10 -6.89 -17.70
C ALA A 43 41.41 -6.68 -16.20
N ARG A 44 40.49 -7.16 -15.34
CA ARG A 44 40.72 -8.22 -14.31
C ARG A 44 39.45 -8.44 -13.46
N ALA A 45 38.84 -9.61 -13.58
CA ALA A 45 38.22 -10.33 -12.46
C ALA A 45 39.34 -11.21 -11.84
N PRO A 46 39.29 -11.73 -10.58
CA PRO A 46 38.09 -12.29 -9.93
C PRO A 46 37.99 -12.16 -8.39
N SER A 47 36.85 -12.63 -7.85
CA SER A 47 36.60 -13.15 -6.49
C SER A 47 36.86 -12.21 -5.31
N LEU A 48 35.94 -12.06 -4.35
CA LEU A 48 35.65 -13.09 -3.36
C LEU A 48 34.27 -12.87 -2.73
N ARG A 49 33.65 -14.01 -2.45
CA ARG A 49 32.47 -14.21 -1.60
C ARG A 49 32.62 -13.49 -0.27
N GLY A 50 31.65 -12.64 0.07
CA GLY A 50 31.40 -12.18 1.43
C GLY A 50 29.99 -12.57 1.84
N HIS A 51 29.80 -13.84 2.19
CA HIS A 51 28.60 -14.31 2.88
C HIS A 51 28.64 -13.73 4.30
N TRP A 52 27.76 -12.77 4.60
CA TRP A 52 27.52 -12.36 5.99
C TRP A 52 26.66 -13.43 6.66
N LEU A 53 27.31 -14.43 7.26
CA LEU A 53 26.67 -15.38 8.15
C LEU A 53 26.20 -14.66 9.41
N ARG A 54 24.95 -14.96 9.76
CA ARG A 54 24.23 -14.52 10.95
C ARG A 54 24.59 -15.48 12.10
N PRO A 55 25.12 -15.04 13.25
CA PRO A 55 25.43 -15.96 14.34
C PRO A 55 24.17 -16.39 15.09
N THR A 56 23.95 -17.71 15.17
CA THR A 56 23.04 -18.38 16.11
C THR A 56 23.80 -18.69 17.40
N PRO A 57 23.28 -18.35 18.60
CA PRO A 57 23.82 -18.91 19.85
C PRO A 57 23.27 -20.33 20.12
N PRO A 58 24.08 -21.20 20.76
CA PRO A 58 23.81 -22.64 20.90
C PRO A 58 22.81 -22.97 22.01
N GLY A 59 22.01 -24.01 21.76
CA GLY A 59 21.23 -24.70 22.78
C GLY A 59 22.14 -25.49 23.71
N SER A 60 21.97 -25.29 25.01
CA SER A 60 22.54 -26.13 26.06
C SER A 60 21.44 -27.02 26.61
N SER A 61 21.66 -28.33 26.51
CA SER A 61 20.84 -29.41 27.04
C SER A 61 21.66 -30.11 28.11
N CYS A 62 21.30 -29.95 29.38
CA CYS A 62 21.67 -30.86 30.46
C CYS A 62 20.46 -30.97 31.41
N GLY A 63 19.99 -32.20 31.66
CA GLY A 63 18.77 -32.50 32.38
C GLY A 63 18.91 -32.76 33.88
N GLY A 64 17.76 -33.07 34.49
CA GLY A 64 17.54 -33.59 35.86
C GLY A 64 17.15 -32.51 36.87
N GLN A 65 16.13 -32.59 37.71
CA GLN A 65 15.11 -33.59 38.07
C GLN A 65 13.90 -32.82 38.72
N PRO A 66 12.71 -33.45 38.89
CA PRO A 66 11.50 -32.80 39.43
C PRO A 66 11.31 -33.06 40.92
N ARG A 67 10.99 -32.04 41.74
CA ARG A 67 10.50 -32.16 43.14
C ARG A 67 9.70 -30.89 43.55
N PRO A 68 8.86 -30.92 44.60
CA PRO A 68 7.42 -31.15 44.53
C PRO A 68 6.61 -29.89 44.90
N LEU A 69 5.29 -29.97 44.69
CA LEU A 69 4.29 -29.01 45.17
C LEU A 69 4.36 -28.82 46.69
N PRO A 70 4.11 -27.60 47.19
CA PRO A 70 3.30 -27.47 48.39
C PRO A 70 1.95 -26.84 48.04
N LEU A 71 0.92 -27.63 48.32
CA LEU A 71 -0.43 -27.19 48.61
C LEU A 71 -0.38 -26.11 49.70
N SER A 72 -0.61 -24.86 49.32
CA SER A 72 -1.17 -23.87 50.23
C SER A 72 -2.31 -23.14 49.52
N LEU A 73 -3.51 -23.52 49.95
CA LEU A 73 -4.77 -22.85 49.70
C LEU A 73 -4.68 -21.41 50.21
N GLY A 74 -4.17 -20.52 49.35
CA GLY A 74 -4.26 -19.08 49.51
C GLY A 74 -5.39 -18.58 48.63
N LEU A 75 -6.56 -18.41 49.26
CA LEU A 75 -7.76 -17.76 48.73
C LEU A 75 -7.42 -16.32 48.27
N PHE A 76 -6.89 -16.18 47.06
CA PHE A 76 -6.79 -14.88 46.40
C PHE A 76 -8.13 -14.58 45.73
N PRO A 77 -8.84 -13.53 46.16
CA PRO A 77 -10.15 -13.22 45.60
C PRO A 77 -9.99 -12.90 44.12
N ALA A 78 -10.76 -13.61 43.30
CA ALA A 78 -11.05 -13.27 41.94
C ALA A 78 -11.70 -11.87 41.90
N ALA A 79 -10.87 -10.83 41.82
CA ALA A 79 -11.31 -9.48 41.47
C ALA A 79 -11.56 -9.41 39.96
N ALA A 80 -12.59 -10.12 39.52
CA ALA A 80 -13.26 -9.88 38.26
C ALA A 80 -14.07 -8.58 38.37
N ALA A 81 -13.42 -7.41 38.23
CA ALA A 81 -14.04 -6.14 37.81
C ALA A 81 -13.03 -4.97 37.90
N ALA A 82 -12.11 -4.86 36.95
CA ALA A 82 -11.43 -3.59 36.69
C ALA A 82 -11.05 -3.42 35.22
N ALA A 83 -11.89 -3.90 34.31
CA ALA A 83 -11.75 -3.61 32.89
C ALA A 83 -12.76 -2.54 32.48
N ASN A 84 -12.60 -1.30 32.95
CA ASN A 84 -13.05 -0.07 32.27
C ASN A 84 -12.76 1.20 33.10
N CYS A 85 -11.50 1.62 33.19
CA CYS A 85 -11.16 3.00 33.57
C CYS A 85 -10.24 3.69 32.53
N ALA A 86 -10.30 3.24 31.27
CA ALA A 86 -9.59 3.87 30.14
C ALA A 86 -10.47 4.08 28.89
N ALA A 87 -11.79 3.91 29.03
CA ALA A 87 -12.71 3.70 27.91
C ALA A 87 -13.22 4.99 27.23
N MET A 88 -13.16 6.14 27.91
CA MET A 88 -13.92 7.33 27.47
C MET A 88 -13.23 8.20 26.41
N ALA A 89 -11.90 8.08 26.21
CA ALA A 89 -11.16 9.05 25.39
C ALA A 89 -10.61 8.50 24.06
N LYS A 90 -10.70 7.18 23.81
CA LYS A 90 -9.99 6.54 22.71
C LYS A 90 -10.94 6.13 21.59
N ILE A 91 -11.05 6.97 20.56
CA ILE A 91 -11.84 6.70 19.35
C ILE A 91 -11.36 5.39 18.70
N LYS A 92 -12.23 4.38 18.59
CA LYS A 92 -11.89 3.11 17.96
C LYS A 92 -12.16 3.20 16.46
N ALA A 93 -11.25 2.61 15.66
CA ALA A 93 -11.35 2.69 14.20
C ALA A 93 -12.57 1.96 13.63
N ARG A 94 -13.08 0.93 14.32
CA ARG A 94 -14.29 0.20 13.94
C ARG A 94 -15.52 1.10 13.87
N ASP A 95 -15.69 1.98 14.86
CA ASP A 95 -16.86 2.86 14.99
C ASP A 95 -16.83 4.01 13.95
N LEU A 96 -15.68 4.29 13.34
CA LEU A 96 -15.50 5.32 12.32
C LEU A 96 -15.83 4.84 10.90
N ARG A 97 -15.75 3.53 10.63
CA ARG A 97 -15.95 2.98 9.27
C ARG A 97 -17.42 3.04 8.81
N GLY A 98 -18.37 3.11 9.75
CA GLY A 98 -19.80 3.21 9.45
C GLY A 98 -20.32 4.64 9.29
N LYS A 99 -19.49 5.65 9.58
CA LYS A 99 -19.89 7.07 9.54
C LYS A 99 -19.71 7.67 8.14
N LYS A 100 -20.51 8.69 7.81
CA LYS A 100 -20.39 9.42 6.55
C LYS A 100 -19.12 10.27 6.54
N LYS A 101 -18.59 10.57 5.34
CA LYS A 101 -17.37 11.38 5.17
C LYS A 101 -17.49 12.76 5.83
N GLU A 102 -18.66 13.38 5.74
CA GLU A 102 -18.92 14.72 6.31
C GLU A 102 -18.83 14.72 7.83
N GLU A 103 -19.38 13.71 8.49
CA GLU A 103 -19.29 13.54 9.95
C GLU A 103 -17.84 13.31 10.41
N LEU A 104 -17.05 12.57 9.63
CA LEU A 104 -15.64 12.36 9.91
C LEU A 104 -14.81 13.64 9.76
N LEU A 105 -15.19 14.53 8.83
CA LEU A 105 -14.54 15.84 8.67
C LEU A 105 -14.85 16.77 9.83
N LYS A 106 -16.11 16.82 10.29
CA LYS A 106 -16.50 17.59 11.48
C LYS A 106 -15.73 17.12 12.73
N GLN A 107 -15.75 15.81 13.00
CA GLN A 107 -14.97 15.22 14.10
C GLN A 107 -13.47 15.51 14.02
N LEU A 108 -12.92 15.62 12.81
CA LEU A 108 -11.52 15.92 12.60
C LEU A 108 -11.19 17.38 12.95
N GLU A 109 -12.07 18.33 12.62
CA GLU A 109 -11.87 19.73 12.98
C GLU A 109 -12.00 19.94 14.50
N ASP A 110 -12.97 19.31 15.15
CA ASP A 110 -13.12 19.36 16.61
C ASP A 110 -11.83 18.88 17.32
N LEU A 111 -11.30 17.73 16.89
CA LEU A 111 -10.06 17.17 17.45
C LEU A 111 -8.82 18.05 17.19
N LYS A 112 -8.79 18.81 16.09
CA LYS A 112 -7.69 19.76 15.82
C LYS A 112 -7.76 20.96 16.74
N VAL A 113 -8.96 21.48 17.00
CA VAL A 113 -9.18 22.60 17.94
C VAL A 113 -8.81 22.16 19.36
N GLU A 114 -9.22 20.96 19.78
CA GLU A 114 -8.77 20.41 21.07
C GLU A 114 -7.25 20.29 21.15
N LEU A 115 -6.60 19.82 20.07
CA LEU A 115 -5.15 19.70 20.03
C LEU A 115 -4.46 21.06 20.13
N SER A 116 -4.96 22.11 19.46
CA SER A 116 -4.37 23.45 19.54
C SER A 116 -4.48 24.02 20.95
N GLN A 117 -5.64 23.88 21.59
CA GLN A 117 -5.85 24.27 22.99
C GLN A 117 -4.89 23.54 23.95
N LEU A 118 -4.71 22.21 23.76
CA LEU A 118 -3.78 21.44 24.59
C LEU A 118 -2.30 21.80 24.36
N ARG A 119 -1.94 22.32 23.18
CA ARG A 119 -0.59 22.83 22.92
C ARG A 119 -0.35 24.15 23.63
N VAL A 120 -1.32 25.06 23.66
CA VAL A 120 -1.23 26.31 24.44
C VAL A 120 -1.10 25.98 25.93
N ALA A 121 -1.94 25.07 26.44
CA ALA A 121 -1.88 24.62 27.83
C ALA A 121 -0.54 23.97 28.21
N LYS A 122 0.16 23.36 27.24
CA LYS A 122 1.52 22.84 27.47
C LYS A 122 2.53 23.96 27.69
N VAL A 123 2.42 25.05 26.94
CA VAL A 123 3.34 26.19 27.03
C VAL A 123 3.10 26.98 28.31
N THR A 124 1.85 27.11 28.75
CA THR A 124 1.50 27.84 29.98
C THR A 124 1.65 27.02 31.27
N GLY A 125 2.25 25.82 31.23
CA GLY A 125 2.49 25.00 32.42
C GLY A 125 1.25 24.32 33.00
N GLY A 126 0.31 23.88 32.16
CA GLY A 126 -0.95 23.27 32.58
C GLY A 126 -0.84 21.89 33.25
N ALA A 127 -1.91 21.48 33.94
CA ALA A 127 -2.01 20.22 34.68
C ALA A 127 -1.61 18.97 33.87
N ALA A 128 -0.93 18.02 34.52
CA ALA A 128 -0.45 16.76 33.91
C ALA A 128 -1.56 15.94 33.22
N SER A 129 -2.78 15.98 33.75
CA SER A 129 -3.95 15.33 33.16
C SER A 129 -4.31 15.88 31.77
N LYS A 130 -4.09 17.17 31.52
CA LYS A 130 -4.30 17.80 30.19
C LYS A 130 -3.18 17.41 29.23
N LEU A 131 -1.93 17.31 29.71
CA LEU A 131 -0.78 16.91 28.91
C LEU A 131 -0.87 15.44 28.43
N SER A 132 -1.37 14.55 29.27
CA SER A 132 -1.59 13.14 28.93
C SER A 132 -2.56 12.96 27.75
N LYS A 133 -3.55 13.86 27.59
CA LYS A 133 -4.53 13.82 26.49
C LYS A 133 -3.90 14.11 25.12
N ILE A 134 -2.78 14.84 25.05
CA ILE A 134 -2.11 15.20 23.78
C ILE A 134 -1.79 13.95 22.95
N ARG A 135 -1.25 12.91 23.59
CA ARG A 135 -0.90 11.66 22.89
C ARG A 135 -2.14 10.94 22.37
N VAL A 136 -3.24 10.99 23.11
CA VAL A 136 -4.51 10.34 22.74
C VAL A 136 -5.15 11.06 21.56
N VAL A 137 -5.29 12.39 21.63
CA VAL A 137 -5.89 13.21 20.57
C VAL A 137 -5.10 13.09 19.26
N ARG A 138 -3.76 13.11 19.30
CA ARG A 138 -2.91 12.89 18.10
C ARG A 138 -3.18 11.53 17.45
N LYS A 139 -3.32 10.47 18.26
CA LYS A 139 -3.64 9.12 17.76
C LYS A 139 -5.07 9.05 17.22
N SER A 140 -6.02 9.78 17.81
CA SER A 140 -7.40 9.89 17.33
C SER A 140 -7.47 10.58 15.95
N ILE A 141 -6.80 11.72 15.77
CA ILE A 141 -6.71 12.42 14.47
C ILE A 141 -6.13 11.50 13.40
N ALA A 142 -5.03 10.81 13.71
CA ALA A 142 -4.40 9.87 12.78
C ALA A 142 -5.35 8.74 12.37
N ARG A 143 -6.18 8.22 13.29
CA ARG A 143 -7.19 7.19 12.99
C ARG A 143 -8.28 7.71 12.05
N VAL A 144 -8.82 8.90 12.31
CA VAL A 144 -9.87 9.50 11.46
C VAL A 144 -9.34 9.73 10.04
N LEU A 145 -8.16 10.35 9.90
CA LEU A 145 -7.50 10.55 8.60
C LEU A 145 -7.22 9.22 7.88
N THR A 146 -6.82 8.19 8.62
CA THR A 146 -6.57 6.86 8.04
C THR A 146 -7.86 6.27 7.45
N VAL A 147 -8.99 6.33 8.17
CA VAL A 147 -10.27 5.82 7.69
C VAL A 147 -10.76 6.60 6.46
N ILE A 148 -10.65 7.94 6.48
CA ILE A 148 -10.99 8.79 5.32
C ILE A 148 -10.14 8.40 4.10
N ASN A 149 -8.83 8.21 4.28
CA ASN A 149 -7.94 7.84 3.18
C ASN A 149 -8.18 6.41 2.66
N GLN A 150 -8.56 5.48 3.55
CA GLN A 150 -8.92 4.12 3.16
C GLN A 150 -10.18 4.12 2.28
N THR A 151 -11.26 4.75 2.71
CA THR A 151 -12.52 4.81 1.96
C THR A 151 -12.35 5.52 0.61
N GLN A 152 -11.60 6.62 0.58
CA GLN A 152 -11.26 7.30 -0.68
C GLN A 152 -10.50 6.40 -1.65
N LYS A 153 -9.44 5.72 -1.18
CA LYS A 153 -8.64 4.83 -2.03
C LYS A 153 -9.43 3.60 -2.48
N GLU A 154 -10.30 3.06 -1.63
CA GLU A 154 -11.20 1.96 -2.00
C GLU A 154 -12.16 2.36 -3.11
N ASN A 155 -12.76 3.55 -3.02
CA ASN A 155 -13.65 4.08 -4.06
C ASN A 155 -12.88 4.33 -5.38
N LEU A 156 -11.67 4.88 -5.32
CA LEU A 156 -10.82 5.04 -6.50
C LEU A 156 -10.41 3.69 -7.11
N ARG A 157 -10.12 2.67 -6.29
CA ARG A 157 -9.81 1.31 -6.77
C ARG A 157 -10.99 0.67 -7.49
N LYS A 158 -12.22 0.89 -7.01
CA LYS A 158 -13.46 0.46 -7.67
C LYS A 158 -13.61 1.17 -9.02
N PHE A 159 -13.46 2.50 -9.06
CA PHE A 159 -13.60 3.31 -10.28
C PHE A 159 -12.54 3.00 -11.36
N TYR A 160 -11.29 2.71 -10.98
CA TYR A 160 -10.21 2.33 -11.89
C TYR A 160 -10.04 0.82 -12.05
N LYS A 161 -11.03 0.01 -11.63
CA LYS A 161 -11.03 -1.43 -11.91
C LYS A 161 -11.19 -1.65 -13.42
N GLY A 162 -10.43 -2.58 -14.00
CA GLY A 162 -10.46 -2.88 -15.44
C GLY A 162 -9.80 -1.84 -16.37
N LYS A 163 -9.66 -0.58 -15.96
CA LYS A 163 -9.04 0.45 -16.81
C LYS A 163 -7.54 0.20 -17.01
N LYS A 164 -7.07 0.33 -18.26
CA LYS A 164 -5.66 0.18 -18.66
C LYS A 164 -4.76 1.20 -17.95
N TYR A 165 -5.17 2.46 -17.92
CA TYR A 165 -4.39 3.55 -17.32
C TYR A 165 -4.90 3.86 -15.91
N LYS A 166 -4.03 3.58 -14.92
CA LYS A 166 -4.27 3.89 -13.51
C LYS A 166 -3.23 4.87 -12.98
N PRO A 167 -3.60 5.76 -12.05
CA PRO A 167 -2.67 6.61 -11.31
C PRO A 167 -1.54 5.81 -10.66
N LEU A 168 -0.35 6.41 -10.54
CA LEU A 168 0.85 5.73 -10.01
C LEU A 168 0.64 5.20 -8.57
N ASP A 169 -0.18 5.87 -7.76
CA ASP A 169 -0.46 5.48 -6.37
C ASP A 169 -1.26 4.18 -6.24
N LEU A 170 -2.11 3.89 -7.23
CA LEU A 170 -2.95 2.68 -7.24
C LEU A 170 -2.24 1.48 -7.89
N ARG A 171 -1.10 1.71 -8.55
CA ARG A 171 -0.31 0.63 -9.15
C ARG A 171 0.31 -0.26 -8.07
N PRO A 172 0.45 -1.57 -8.32
CA PRO A 172 1.11 -2.46 -7.38
C PRO A 172 2.57 -2.03 -7.18
N LYS A 173 2.99 -1.91 -5.92
CA LYS A 173 4.38 -1.59 -5.57
C LYS A 173 5.23 -2.87 -5.66
N LYS A 174 5.93 -3.02 -6.78
CA LYS A 174 6.93 -4.08 -7.03
C LYS A 174 8.30 -3.44 -7.28
N THR A 175 9.37 -4.22 -7.17
CA THR A 175 10.71 -3.76 -7.56
C THR A 175 10.75 -3.38 -9.04
N ARG A 176 11.68 -2.49 -9.42
CA ARG A 176 11.85 -2.05 -10.81
C ARG A 176 12.14 -3.22 -11.75
N ALA A 177 12.99 -4.16 -11.33
CA ALA A 177 13.29 -5.38 -12.08
C ALA A 177 12.02 -6.21 -12.33
N MET A 178 11.21 -6.46 -11.30
CA MET A 178 9.94 -7.18 -11.44
C MET A 178 8.88 -6.47 -12.30
N ARG A 179 9.00 -5.16 -12.51
CA ARG A 179 8.11 -4.41 -13.43
C ARG A 179 8.57 -4.47 -14.88
N ARG A 180 9.87 -4.74 -15.12
CA ARG A 180 10.49 -4.77 -16.44
C ARG A 180 10.66 -6.18 -17.02
N ARG A 181 10.60 -7.21 -16.17
CA ARG A 181 10.60 -8.61 -16.62
C ARG A 181 9.42 -8.87 -17.57
N LEU A 182 9.58 -9.87 -18.41
CA LEU A 182 8.53 -10.36 -19.31
C LEU A 182 7.35 -10.91 -18.51
N ASN A 183 6.18 -10.95 -19.15
CA ASN A 183 5.03 -11.64 -18.57
C ASN A 183 5.24 -13.16 -18.63
N LYS A 184 4.70 -13.91 -17.67
CA LYS A 184 4.77 -15.39 -17.68
C LYS A 184 4.26 -16.02 -18.98
N HIS A 185 3.26 -15.38 -19.60
CA HIS A 185 2.76 -15.81 -20.89
C HIS A 185 3.84 -15.65 -21.98
N GLU A 186 4.47 -14.48 -22.04
CA GLU A 186 5.56 -14.18 -22.98
C GLU A 186 6.78 -15.09 -22.76
N GLU A 187 7.16 -15.32 -21.50
CA GLU A 187 8.25 -16.24 -21.13
C GLU A 187 7.97 -17.69 -21.56
N ASN A 188 6.70 -18.11 -21.51
CA ASN A 188 6.27 -19.45 -21.89
C ASN A 188 5.84 -19.57 -23.36
N LEU A 189 5.95 -18.51 -24.17
CA LEU A 189 5.63 -18.59 -25.59
C LEU A 189 6.65 -19.49 -26.28
N LYS A 190 6.17 -20.66 -26.72
CA LYS A 190 6.97 -21.64 -27.47
C LYS A 190 6.65 -21.55 -28.95
N THR A 191 7.67 -21.71 -29.78
CA THR A 191 7.47 -21.80 -31.23
C THR A 191 6.64 -23.04 -31.60
N LYS A 192 5.89 -22.99 -32.71
CA LYS A 192 5.10 -24.14 -33.19
C LYS A 192 5.95 -25.41 -33.35
N LYS A 193 7.21 -25.25 -33.76
CA LYS A 193 8.20 -26.33 -33.88
C LYS A 193 8.52 -26.96 -32.53
N GLN A 194 8.77 -26.14 -31.51
CA GLN A 194 9.03 -26.62 -30.15
C GLN A 194 7.80 -27.31 -29.55
N GLN A 195 6.60 -26.75 -29.71
CA GLN A 195 5.36 -27.38 -29.26
C GLN A 195 5.11 -28.75 -29.91
N ARG A 196 5.45 -28.91 -31.20
CA ARG A 196 5.39 -30.23 -31.87
C ARG A 196 6.40 -31.21 -31.27
N LYS A 197 7.64 -30.78 -31.04
CA LYS A 197 8.70 -31.62 -30.45
C LYS A 197 8.34 -32.09 -29.05
N GLU A 198 7.84 -31.19 -28.20
CA GLU A 198 7.44 -31.52 -26.82
C GLU A 198 6.25 -32.48 -26.76
N ARG A 199 5.29 -32.36 -27.68
CA ARG A 199 4.18 -33.32 -27.81
C ARG A 199 4.66 -34.69 -28.27
N LEU A 200 5.61 -34.73 -29.21
CA LEU A 200 6.11 -35.97 -29.79
C LEU A 200 7.02 -36.73 -28.83
N TYR A 201 7.86 -36.01 -28.09
CA TYR A 201 8.88 -36.58 -27.19
C TYR A 201 8.74 -36.04 -25.76
N PRO A 202 7.72 -36.46 -25.00
CA PRO A 202 7.61 -36.09 -23.60
C PRO A 202 8.70 -36.81 -22.79
N LEU A 203 9.25 -36.12 -21.78
CA LEU A 203 10.14 -36.75 -20.80
C LEU A 203 9.33 -37.78 -19.99
N ARG A 204 9.60 -39.05 -20.24
CA ARG A 204 8.95 -40.16 -19.54
C ARG A 204 9.79 -40.52 -18.30
N LYS A 205 9.12 -40.83 -17.19
CA LYS A 205 9.77 -41.39 -16.01
C LYS A 205 9.95 -42.90 -16.24
N TYR A 206 11.16 -43.39 -16.06
CA TYR A 206 11.47 -44.82 -16.13
C TYR A 206 12.40 -45.20 -14.98
N ALA A 207 12.41 -46.48 -14.63
CA ALA A 207 13.35 -47.08 -13.68
C ALA A 207 13.92 -48.35 -14.32
N VAL A 208 15.17 -48.67 -14.03
CA VAL A 208 15.81 -49.91 -14.48
C VAL A 208 15.74 -50.90 -13.33
N LYS A 209 15.30 -52.12 -13.64
CA LYS A 209 15.27 -53.20 -12.66
C LYS A 209 16.71 -53.66 -12.43
N ALA A 210 17.12 -53.70 -11.17
CA ALA A 210 18.39 -54.27 -10.75
C ALA A 210 18.38 -55.80 -10.91
#